data_AF-A0A8D0HD79-F1
#
_entry.id   AF-A0A8D0HD79-F1
#
_cell.length_a   1.000
_cell.length_b   1.000
_cell.length_c   1.000
_cell.angle_alpha   90.00
_cell.angle_beta   90.00
_cell.angle_gamma   90.00
#
_symmetry.space_group_name_H-M   'P 1'
#
loop_
_entity.id
_entity.type
_entity.pdbx_description
1 polymer ?
#
loop_
_entity_poly.entity_id
_entity_poly.type
_entity_poly.pdbx_seq_one_letter_code
_entity_poly.pdbx_strand_id
1 'polypeptide(L)'
;MFPSGTAGVCCVLSLVCSDSPQNCILQNPQMRVKLARTYAYSHGWMHQGWNCGDYFADGITNGASWYSLSKGMQDFNYLHTNCFEITLELSCNKFPAQEELEREWLANREALVSYLEEIHQGIKGLVTDQNNNKVAGAIISIQGINHDVTSGGSFPPTRRCLVLQQILGGRGARQP
;
A
#
# COMPACT_ATOMS: atom_id res chain seq x y z
N MET A 1 -14.30 -9.99 -7.06
CA MET A 1 -15.54 -9.29 -6.66
C MET A 1 -15.40 -9.02 -5.18
N PHE A 2 -15.11 -7.79 -4.78
CA PHE A 2 -15.00 -7.41 -3.36
C PHE A 2 -16.37 -7.63 -2.69
N PRO A 3 -16.45 -8.29 -1.52
CA PRO A 3 -17.72 -8.51 -0.85
C PRO A 3 -18.38 -7.15 -0.58
N SER A 4 -19.62 -7.01 -1.04
CA SER A 4 -20.45 -5.84 -0.80
C SER A 4 -20.77 -5.73 0.69
N GLY A 5 -20.27 -4.71 1.39
CA GLY A 5 -20.78 -4.40 2.72
C GLY A 5 -20.06 -3.31 3.50
N THR A 6 -18.73 -3.34 3.60
CA THR A 6 -17.98 -2.40 4.45
C THR A 6 -17.22 -1.44 3.56
N ALA A 7 -17.76 -0.23 3.38
CA ALA A 7 -16.94 0.88 2.92
C ALA A 7 -16.19 1.38 4.15
N GLY A 8 -14.89 1.10 4.24
CA GLY A 8 -14.06 1.63 5.32
C GLY A 8 -13.39 2.93 4.89
N VAL A 9 -12.94 3.74 5.85
CA VAL A 9 -11.88 4.73 5.58
C VAL A 9 -10.64 4.29 6.34
N CYS A 10 -9.73 3.61 5.64
CA CYS A 10 -8.51 3.06 6.23
C CYS A 10 -7.43 2.73 5.18
N CYS A 11 -6.20 2.58 5.64
CA CYS A 11 -5.13 1.93 4.88
C CYS A 11 -5.15 0.43 5.13
N VAL A 12 -5.26 -0.37 4.06
CA VAL A 12 -5.23 -1.83 4.11
C VAL A 12 -3.82 -2.33 3.79
N LEU A 13 -3.24 -3.07 4.74
CA LEU A 13 -1.94 -3.71 4.61
C LEU A 13 -2.09 -5.08 3.92
N SER A 14 -1.24 -5.34 2.91
CA SER A 14 -1.19 -6.60 2.18
C SER A 14 -0.66 -7.72 3.05
N LEU A 15 -1.08 -8.95 2.80
CA LEU A 15 -0.51 -10.11 3.45
C LEU A 15 -0.06 -11.11 2.42
N VAL A 16 1.13 -11.66 2.62
CA VAL A 16 1.53 -12.83 1.84
C VAL A 16 0.89 -14.05 2.49
N CYS A 17 -0.10 -14.63 1.80
CA CYS A 17 -0.71 -15.91 2.17
C CYS A 17 0.12 -17.07 1.61
N SER A 18 0.54 -17.99 2.49
CA SER A 18 1.16 -19.26 2.08
C SER A 18 0.07 -20.26 1.77
N ASP A 19 -0.20 -20.51 0.48
CA ASP A 19 -1.08 -21.54 -0.13
C ASP A 19 -2.51 -21.72 0.43
N SER A 20 -2.86 -21.03 1.51
CA SER A 20 -4.10 -21.10 2.26
C SER A 20 -4.49 -19.68 2.72
N PRO A 21 -5.75 -19.26 2.53
CA PRO A 21 -6.24 -17.94 2.94
C PRO A 21 -6.26 -17.74 4.46
N GLN A 22 -5.98 -18.78 5.25
CA GLN A 22 -5.90 -18.71 6.71
C GLN A 22 -4.47 -18.52 7.24
N ASN A 23 -3.45 -18.65 6.39
CA ASN A 23 -2.04 -18.58 6.78
C ASN A 23 -1.34 -17.41 6.09
N CYS A 24 -1.73 -16.19 6.48
CA CYS A 24 -1.28 -14.95 5.86
C CYS A 24 -0.46 -14.13 6.84
N ILE A 25 0.80 -13.84 6.50
CA ILE A 25 1.74 -13.15 7.39
C ILE A 25 2.11 -11.79 6.80
N LEU A 26 2.13 -10.76 7.66
CA LEU A 26 2.65 -9.45 7.32
C LEU A 26 4.19 -9.52 7.28
N GLN A 27 4.76 -9.94 6.16
CA GLN A 27 6.20 -9.82 5.88
C GLN A 27 6.67 -8.35 5.98
N ASN A 28 7.84 -8.12 6.57
CA ASN A 28 8.36 -6.79 6.87
C ASN A 28 7.30 -5.84 7.50
N PRO A 29 6.75 -6.21 8.67
CA PRO A 29 5.60 -5.53 9.25
C PRO A 29 5.91 -4.08 9.63
N GLN A 30 7.12 -3.82 10.12
CA GLN A 30 7.55 -2.49 10.57
C GLN A 30 7.48 -1.46 9.45
N MET A 31 8.02 -1.79 8.27
CA MET A 31 8.03 -0.87 7.14
C MET A 31 6.61 -0.63 6.61
N ARG A 32 5.80 -1.67 6.46
CA ARG A 32 4.45 -1.54 5.90
C ARG A 32 3.50 -0.80 6.84
N VAL A 33 3.57 -1.08 8.14
CA VAL A 33 2.84 -0.32 9.16
C VAL A 33 3.26 1.15 9.14
N LYS A 34 4.56 1.44 8.98
CA LYS A 34 5.03 2.83 8.85
C LYS A 34 4.42 3.53 7.64
N LEU A 35 4.49 2.93 6.46
CA LEU A 35 3.92 3.51 5.23
C LEU A 35 2.43 3.81 5.37
N ALA A 36 1.65 2.87 5.92
CA ALA A 36 0.22 3.05 6.14
C ALA A 36 -0.07 4.13 7.19
N ARG A 37 0.70 4.19 8.29
CA ARG A 37 0.55 5.25 9.30
C ARG A 37 0.90 6.62 8.73
N THR A 38 1.97 6.75 7.94
CA THR A 38 2.32 8.02 7.29
C THR A 38 1.13 8.54 6.48
N TYR A 39 0.45 7.69 5.71
CA TYR A 39 -0.75 8.10 4.99
C TYR A 39 -1.92 8.42 5.94
N ALA A 40 -2.28 7.50 6.85
CA ALA A 40 -3.46 7.63 7.69
C ALA A 40 -3.42 8.85 8.63
N TYR A 41 -2.25 9.17 9.20
CA TYR A 41 -2.06 10.34 10.08
C TYR A 41 -1.96 11.66 9.31
N SER A 42 -1.47 11.65 8.07
CA SER A 42 -1.50 12.84 7.21
C SER A 42 -2.87 13.05 6.54
N HIS A 43 -3.74 12.03 6.53
CA HIS A 43 -5.11 12.15 6.03
C HIS A 43 -5.99 12.89 7.02
N GLY A 44 -6.92 13.72 6.51
CA GLY A 44 -7.74 14.63 7.32
C GLY A 44 -8.54 13.98 8.46
N TRP A 45 -8.95 12.71 8.30
CA TRP A 45 -9.74 11.98 9.32
C TRP A 45 -9.50 10.46 9.40
N MET A 46 -8.56 9.89 8.63
CA MET A 46 -8.42 8.43 8.57
C MET A 46 -7.89 7.87 9.90
N HIS A 47 -6.88 8.52 10.48
CA HIS A 47 -6.29 8.16 11.77
C HIS A 47 -7.26 8.16 12.95
N GLN A 48 -8.42 8.83 12.84
CA GLN A 48 -9.45 8.82 13.88
C GLN A 48 -10.02 7.40 14.08
N GLY A 49 -9.93 6.56 13.06
CA GLY A 49 -10.23 5.14 13.12
C GLY A 49 -11.72 4.80 13.07
N TRP A 50 -12.61 5.67 13.52
CA TRP A 50 -14.06 5.46 13.44
C TRP A 50 -14.66 6.11 12.20
N ASN A 51 -14.91 5.31 11.16
CA ASN A 51 -15.48 5.80 9.90
C ASN A 51 -16.48 4.78 9.36
N CYS A 52 -17.59 5.26 8.79
CA CYS A 52 -18.58 4.43 8.09
C CYS A 52 -19.23 3.31 8.93
N GLY A 53 -19.15 3.39 10.27
CA GLY A 53 -19.60 2.33 11.18
C GLY A 53 -18.56 1.25 11.47
N ASP A 54 -17.35 1.38 10.91
CA ASP A 54 -16.20 0.52 11.16
C ASP A 54 -15.18 1.21 12.08
N TYR A 55 -14.41 0.42 12.84
CA TYR A 55 -13.31 0.89 13.66
C TYR A 55 -11.98 0.27 13.24
N PHE A 56 -11.04 1.11 12.83
CA PHE A 56 -9.67 0.76 12.49
C PHE A 56 -8.70 1.55 13.35
N ALA A 57 -8.05 0.90 14.32
CA ALA A 57 -7.05 1.56 15.16
C ALA A 57 -5.95 2.21 14.29
N ASP A 58 -5.59 3.45 14.60
CA ASP A 58 -4.68 4.29 13.81
C ASP A 58 -5.08 4.52 12.34
N GLY A 59 -6.33 4.21 11.95
CA GLY A 59 -6.78 4.29 10.55
C GLY A 59 -6.13 3.26 9.63
N ILE A 60 -5.57 2.18 10.18
CA ILE A 60 -4.93 1.11 9.41
C ILE A 60 -5.55 -0.23 9.77
N THR A 61 -5.56 -1.15 8.80
CA THR A 61 -6.02 -2.51 9.03
C THR A 61 -5.17 -3.52 8.30
N ASN A 62 -5.18 -4.74 8.80
CA ASN A 62 -4.60 -5.87 8.13
C ASN A 62 -5.64 -6.49 7.17
N GLY A 63 -5.31 -6.58 5.87
CA GLY A 63 -6.24 -7.01 4.82
C GLY A 63 -6.99 -8.31 5.15
N ALA A 64 -6.29 -9.42 5.44
CA ALA A 64 -6.99 -10.68 5.77
C ALA A 64 -7.65 -10.68 7.15
N SER A 65 -7.29 -9.76 8.05
CA SER A 65 -8.03 -9.60 9.32
C SER A 65 -9.38 -8.93 9.10
N TRP A 66 -9.52 -8.12 8.04
CA TRP A 66 -10.78 -7.48 7.68
C TRP A 66 -11.61 -8.38 6.76
N TYR A 67 -11.04 -8.83 5.64
CA TYR A 67 -11.58 -9.90 4.81
C TYR A 67 -10.47 -10.52 3.95
N SER A 68 -10.41 -11.85 3.91
CA SER A 68 -9.40 -12.53 3.07
C SER A 68 -9.72 -12.36 1.59
N LEU A 69 -8.78 -11.79 0.83
CA LEU A 69 -8.84 -11.68 -0.62
C LEU A 69 -7.56 -12.24 -1.23
N SER A 70 -7.69 -13.31 -2.01
CA SER A 70 -6.56 -13.91 -2.73
C SER A 70 -6.39 -13.26 -4.12
N LYS A 71 -5.16 -13.26 -4.64
CA LYS A 71 -4.83 -12.76 -5.99
C LYS A 71 -5.06 -11.25 -6.17
N GLY A 72 -4.86 -10.47 -5.10
CA GLY A 72 -4.86 -9.02 -5.15
C GLY A 72 -3.60 -8.48 -5.83
N MET A 73 -3.70 -7.29 -6.43
CA MET A 73 -2.55 -6.58 -7.00
C MET A 73 -1.49 -6.27 -5.94
N GLN A 74 -1.95 -5.98 -4.73
CA GLN A 74 -1.12 -5.67 -3.57
C GLN A 74 -0.09 -6.76 -3.24
N ASP A 75 -0.55 -8.01 -3.16
CA ASP A 75 0.33 -9.16 -2.86
C ASP A 75 1.22 -9.49 -4.06
N PHE A 76 0.71 -9.31 -5.29
CA PHE A 76 1.48 -9.54 -6.51
C PHE A 76 2.70 -8.60 -6.58
N ASN A 77 2.50 -7.31 -6.32
CA ASN A 77 3.60 -6.34 -6.35
C ASN A 77 4.68 -6.67 -5.32
N TYR A 78 4.29 -7.11 -4.12
CA TYR A 78 5.25 -7.52 -3.10
C TYR A 78 5.98 -8.83 -3.44
N LEU A 79 5.30 -9.81 -4.04
CA LEU A 79 5.89 -11.13 -4.31
C LEU A 79 6.71 -11.22 -5.59
N HIS A 80 6.39 -10.40 -6.58
CA HIS A 80 6.95 -10.53 -7.92
C HIS A 80 7.75 -9.31 -8.37
N THR A 81 7.84 -8.26 -7.54
CA THR A 81 8.58 -7.02 -7.86
C THR A 81 9.31 -6.47 -6.63
N ASN A 82 10.04 -5.36 -6.82
CA ASN A 82 10.66 -4.60 -5.72
C ASN A 82 9.72 -3.50 -5.14
N CYS A 83 8.46 -3.44 -5.58
CA CYS A 83 7.51 -2.41 -5.18
C CYS A 83 6.75 -2.80 -3.91
N PHE A 84 6.58 -1.83 -3.02
CA PHE A 84 5.70 -1.96 -1.86
C PHE A 84 4.39 -1.22 -2.13
N GLU A 85 3.28 -1.92 -1.99
CA GLU A 85 1.95 -1.38 -2.24
C GLU A 85 1.12 -1.33 -0.96
N ILE A 86 0.44 -0.20 -0.74
CA ILE A 86 -0.67 -0.09 0.20
C ILE A 86 -1.97 0.09 -0.57
N THR A 87 -3.04 -0.46 -0.03
CA THR A 87 -4.39 -0.28 -0.57
C THR A 87 -5.11 0.74 0.30
N LEU A 88 -5.79 1.69 -0.33
CA LEU A 88 -6.45 2.79 0.37
C LEU A 88 -7.96 2.74 0.11
N GLU A 89 -8.71 2.74 1.20
CA GLU A 89 -10.15 2.96 1.20
C GLU A 89 -10.38 4.39 1.70
N LEU A 90 -10.77 5.29 0.78
CA LEU A 90 -10.75 6.74 1.04
C LEU A 90 -12.07 7.29 1.55
N SER A 91 -13.20 6.68 1.17
CA SER A 91 -14.53 7.22 1.41
C SER A 91 -15.57 6.12 1.69
N CYS A 92 -16.53 6.43 2.57
CA CYS A 92 -17.69 5.57 2.80
C CYS A 92 -18.58 5.47 1.56
N ASN A 93 -18.72 6.59 0.84
CA ASN A 93 -19.43 6.63 -0.41
C ASN A 93 -18.45 6.32 -1.55
N LYS A 94 -18.68 5.23 -2.28
CA LYS A 94 -17.84 4.81 -3.41
C LYS A 94 -17.95 5.74 -4.62
N PHE A 95 -19.06 6.49 -4.71
CA PHE A 95 -19.32 7.50 -5.73
C PHE A 95 -19.84 8.76 -5.03
N PRO A 96 -18.95 9.54 -4.37
CA PRO A 96 -19.32 10.79 -3.74
C PRO A 96 -19.90 11.76 -4.77
N ALA A 97 -20.78 12.64 -4.31
CA ALA A 97 -21.34 13.67 -5.18
C ALA A 97 -20.24 14.68 -5.58
N GLN A 98 -20.42 15.39 -6.70
CA GLN A 98 -19.39 16.27 -7.24
C GLN A 98 -18.98 17.36 -6.23
N GLU A 99 -19.94 17.85 -5.46
CA GLU A 99 -19.77 18.83 -4.39
C GLU A 99 -18.89 18.35 -3.22
N GLU A 100 -18.71 17.03 -3.05
CA GLU A 100 -17.88 16.46 -1.98
C GLU A 100 -16.41 16.30 -2.43
N LEU A 101 -16.13 16.33 -3.74
CA LEU A 101 -14.81 16.02 -4.29
C LEU A 101 -13.70 16.97 -3.81
N GLU A 102 -14.01 18.26 -3.64
CA GLU A 102 -13.03 19.23 -3.15
C GLU A 102 -12.62 18.92 -1.70
N ARG A 103 -13.58 18.56 -0.85
CA ARG A 103 -13.33 18.16 0.54
C ARG A 103 -12.48 16.89 0.59
N GLU A 104 -12.80 15.88 -0.21
CA GLU A 104 -12.02 14.64 -0.29
C GLU A 104 -10.60 14.91 -0.79
N TRP A 105 -10.43 15.73 -1.82
CA TRP A 105 -9.11 16.12 -2.31
C TRP A 105 -8.28 16.80 -1.22
N LEU A 106 -8.83 17.81 -0.54
CA LEU A 106 -8.11 18.54 0.50
C LEU A 106 -7.71 17.64 1.68
N ALA A 107 -8.52 16.64 2.00
CA ALA A 107 -8.20 15.67 3.06
C ALA A 107 -7.09 14.68 2.67
N ASN A 108 -6.96 14.37 1.37
CA ASN A 108 -6.01 13.40 0.85
C ASN A 108 -4.70 14.03 0.36
N ARG A 109 -4.69 15.33 0.05
CA ARG A 109 -3.56 16.01 -0.60
C ARG A 109 -2.26 15.82 0.15
N GLU A 110 -2.22 16.15 1.44
CA GLU A 110 -1.01 16.01 2.25
C GLU A 110 -0.64 14.54 2.45
N ALA A 111 -1.62 13.65 2.65
CA ALA A 111 -1.39 12.21 2.78
C ALA A 111 -0.72 11.59 1.55
N LEU A 112 -1.14 11.98 0.35
CA LEU A 112 -0.55 11.54 -0.91
C LEU A 112 0.91 12.01 -1.03
N VAL A 113 1.19 13.27 -0.69
CA VAL A 113 2.56 13.81 -0.74
C VAL A 113 3.45 13.12 0.29
N SER A 114 3.02 13.01 1.55
CA SER A 114 3.77 12.35 2.61
C SER A 114 4.08 10.88 2.27
N TYR A 115 3.13 10.17 1.65
CA TYR A 115 3.35 8.79 1.21
C TYR A 115 4.40 8.71 0.08
N LEU A 116 4.37 9.62 -0.89
CA LEU A 116 5.38 9.65 -1.95
C LEU A 116 6.77 9.97 -1.40
N GLU A 117 6.88 10.81 -0.38
CA GLU A 117 8.16 11.14 0.28
C GLU A 117 8.81 9.92 0.97
N GLU A 118 8.01 8.94 1.42
CA GLU A 118 8.53 7.69 2.00
C GLU A 118 9.40 6.89 1.02
N ILE A 119 9.26 7.10 -0.31
CA ILE A 119 10.11 6.43 -1.31
C ILE A 119 11.60 6.76 -1.14
N HIS A 120 11.90 7.90 -0.49
CA HIS A 120 13.27 8.36 -0.27
C HIS A 120 13.90 7.85 1.02
N GLN A 121 13.17 7.05 1.79
CA GLN A 121 13.63 6.54 3.08
C GLN A 121 14.23 5.13 2.97
N GLY A 122 15.22 4.85 3.82
CA GLY A 122 15.97 3.59 3.82
C GLY A 122 17.30 3.69 3.09
N ILE A 123 17.69 2.61 2.41
CA ILE A 123 19.00 2.46 1.76
C ILE A 123 18.80 2.41 0.25
N LYS A 124 19.63 3.17 -0.49
CA LYS A 124 19.70 3.14 -1.96
C LYS A 124 21.17 3.19 -2.38
N GLY A 125 21.51 2.56 -3.50
CA GLY A 125 22.89 2.46 -3.92
C GLY A 125 23.08 1.86 -5.31
N LEU A 126 24.34 1.67 -5.66
CA LEU A 126 24.79 1.00 -6.88
C LEU A 126 25.44 -0.33 -6.50
N VAL A 127 25.12 -1.38 -7.26
CA VAL A 127 25.88 -2.63 -7.19
C VAL A 127 26.82 -2.65 -8.39
N THR A 128 28.13 -2.75 -8.10
CA THR A 128 29.17 -2.75 -9.12
C THR A 128 30.07 -3.96 -9.02
N ASP A 129 30.62 -4.39 -10.16
CA ASP A 129 31.68 -5.39 -10.19
C ASP A 129 33.06 -4.78 -9.83
N GLN A 130 34.10 -5.60 -9.84
CA GLN A 130 35.49 -5.21 -9.61
C GLN A 130 36.05 -4.18 -10.60
N ASN A 131 35.38 -3.98 -11.74
CA ASN A 131 35.75 -3.04 -12.80
C ASN A 131 34.86 -1.77 -12.77
N ASN A 132 34.04 -1.57 -11.74
CA ASN A 132 33.05 -0.50 -11.62
C ASN A 132 31.89 -0.55 -12.63
N ASN A 133 31.64 -1.69 -13.28
CA ASN A 133 30.46 -1.85 -14.14
C ASN A 133 29.23 -2.11 -13.28
N LYS A 134 28.08 -1.56 -13.69
CA LYS A 134 26.80 -1.78 -13.01
C LYS A 134 26.34 -3.24 -13.19
N VAL A 135 25.96 -3.87 -12.09
CA VAL A 135 25.42 -5.23 -12.09
C VAL A 135 23.90 -5.18 -11.96
N ALA A 136 23.19 -5.67 -12.98
CA ALA A 136 21.74 -5.84 -12.96
C ALA A 136 21.37 -7.21 -12.37
N GLY A 137 20.24 -7.29 -11.66
CA GLY A 137 19.75 -8.54 -11.08
C GLY A 137 20.53 -9.03 -9.85
N ALA A 138 21.41 -8.21 -9.28
CA ALA A 138 22.07 -8.53 -8.03
C ALA A 138 21.04 -8.57 -6.89
N ILE A 139 21.17 -9.53 -6.00
CA ILE A 139 20.28 -9.72 -4.85
C ILE A 139 20.82 -8.93 -3.66
N ILE A 140 19.98 -8.09 -3.08
CA ILE A 140 20.26 -7.32 -1.87
C ILE A 140 19.37 -7.87 -0.74
N SER A 141 20.00 -8.55 0.20
CA SER A 141 19.35 -9.13 1.38
C SER A 141 19.70 -8.34 2.64
N ILE A 142 18.73 -8.16 3.54
CA ILE A 142 18.93 -7.50 4.83
C ILE A 142 18.74 -8.53 5.94
N GLN A 143 19.72 -8.64 6.85
CA GLN A 143 19.66 -9.56 7.97
C GLN A 143 18.37 -9.34 8.79
N GLY A 144 17.61 -10.41 9.02
CA GLY A 144 16.35 -10.37 9.76
C GLY A 144 15.12 -9.96 8.93
N ILE A 145 15.27 -9.64 7.65
CA ILE A 145 14.16 -9.38 6.72
C ILE A 145 14.15 -10.46 5.65
N ASN A 146 13.15 -11.34 5.69
CA ASN A 146 12.97 -12.40 4.71
C ASN A 146 12.28 -11.89 3.42
N HIS A 147 12.87 -10.88 2.79
CA HIS A 147 12.41 -10.32 1.53
C HIS A 147 13.57 -9.59 0.85
N ASP A 148 14.07 -10.18 -0.24
CA ASP A 148 15.19 -9.66 -0.99
C ASP A 148 14.73 -8.68 -2.07
N VAL A 149 15.59 -7.71 -2.38
CA VAL A 149 15.39 -6.73 -3.44
C VAL A 149 16.43 -6.94 -4.52
N THR A 150 16.09 -6.70 -5.78
CA THR A 150 17.03 -6.86 -6.91
C THR A 150 17.50 -5.52 -7.47
N SER A 151 18.75 -5.45 -7.95
CA SER A 151 19.25 -4.27 -8.68
C SER A 151 18.66 -4.19 -10.10
N GLY A 152 18.26 -3.00 -10.52
CA GLY A 152 17.83 -2.70 -11.88
C GLY A 152 19.01 -2.42 -12.81
N GLY A 153 18.84 -2.74 -14.10
CA GLY A 153 19.85 -2.50 -15.14
C GLY A 153 19.92 -1.07 -15.68
N SER A 154 18.96 -0.21 -15.33
CA SER A 154 18.88 1.19 -15.77
C SER A 154 18.76 2.15 -14.58
N PHE A 155 19.17 3.42 -14.78
CA PHE A 155 19.13 4.41 -13.70
C PHE A 155 17.68 4.84 -13.39
N PRO A 156 17.30 5.00 -12.11
CA PRO A 156 18.09 4.68 -10.91
C PRO A 156 18.12 3.17 -10.60
N PRO A 157 19.26 2.65 -10.06
CA PRO A 157 19.64 1.23 -10.09
C PRO A 157 19.02 0.39 -8.96
N THR A 158 18.48 1.01 -7.91
CA THR A 158 17.65 0.34 -6.91
C THR A 158 16.29 1.02 -6.91
N ARG A 159 15.30 0.39 -7.54
CA ARG A 159 13.92 0.88 -7.55
C ARG A 159 13.19 0.26 -6.36
N ARG A 160 13.05 1.02 -5.28
CA ARG A 160 11.90 0.84 -4.39
C ARG A 160 10.79 1.67 -5.01
N CYS A 161 9.71 1.05 -5.44
CA CYS A 161 8.55 1.79 -5.94
C CYS A 161 7.40 1.66 -4.95
N LEU A 162 6.61 2.74 -4.84
CA LEU A 162 5.40 2.76 -4.06
C LEU A 162 4.23 2.75 -5.03
N VAL A 163 3.33 1.79 -4.86
CA VAL A 163 2.06 1.75 -5.60
C VAL A 163 0.95 2.10 -4.63
N LEU A 164 -0.03 2.83 -5.13
CA LEU A 164 -1.23 3.23 -4.40
C LEU A 164 -2.42 2.71 -5.19
N GLN A 165 -3.17 1.78 -4.59
CA GLN A 165 -4.40 1.28 -5.17
C GLN A 165 -5.60 1.84 -4.41
N GLN A 166 -6.42 2.63 -5.09
CA GLN A 166 -7.74 3.01 -4.61
C GLN A 166 -8.75 1.95 -5.06
N ILE A 167 -9.51 1.37 -4.12
CA ILE A 167 -10.62 0.47 -4.46
C ILE A 167 -11.89 1.31 -4.65
N LEU A 168 -12.17 1.69 -5.88
CA LEU A 168 -13.48 2.22 -6.27
C LEU A 168 -14.39 1.05 -6.67
N GLY A 169 -15.14 0.50 -5.71
CA GLY A 169 -16.05 -0.62 -5.98
C GLY A 169 -17.31 -0.17 -6.72
N GLY A 170 -17.38 -0.40 -8.03
CA GLY A 170 -18.56 -0.13 -8.87
C GLY A 170 -19.78 -1.01 -8.61
N ARG A 171 -20.93 -0.39 -8.33
CA ARG A 171 -22.21 -0.78 -8.96
C ARG A 171 -22.78 0.45 -9.64
N GLY A 172 -23.22 0.26 -10.89
CA GLY A 172 -23.77 1.32 -11.73
C GLY A 172 -24.88 2.09 -11.05
N ALA A 173 -24.58 3.32 -10.63
CA ALA A 173 -25.56 4.37 -10.54
C ALA A 173 -25.74 4.91 -11.96
N ARG A 174 -26.75 4.40 -12.69
CA ARG A 174 -27.43 5.26 -13.66
C ARG A 174 -27.99 6.42 -12.84
N GLN A 175 -27.38 7.60 -12.95
CA GLN A 175 -28.07 8.82 -12.58
C GLN A 175 -29.32 8.96 -13.49
N PRO A 176 -30.45 9.44 -12.96
CA PRO A 176 -31.65 9.69 -13.76
C PRO A 176 -31.41 10.71 -14.87
#